data_AF-A0AAW8KTC9-F1
#
_entry.id   AF-A0AAW8KTC9-F1
#
_cell.length_a   1.000
_cell.length_b   1.000
_cell.length_c   1.000
_cell.angle_alpha   90.00
_cell.angle_beta   90.00
_cell.angle_gamma   90.00
#
_symmetry.space_group_name_H-M   'P 1'
#
loop_
_entity.id
_entity.type
_entity.pdbx_description
1 polymer ?
#
loop_
_entity_poly.entity_id
_entity_poly.type
_entity_poly.pdbx_seq_one_letter_code
_entity_poly.pdbx_strand_id
1 'polypeptide(L)'
;PLYLSYGILLGAFCLRYLYVREQWLHQQYAELNARIQAMQARIHPHFLFNSLNNVVSLIAIDPDKAESMLISLSRLFRASFQELKLVSLHEEIELSKQYLMIEQVRLGERLKVDWKIELSPVQLKQITIPLLTLQP
;
A
#
# COMPACT_ATOMS: atom_id res chain seq x y z
N PRO A 1 58.75 5.49 16.98
CA PRO A 1 57.75 6.58 17.18
C PRO A 1 56.82 6.82 15.97
N LEU A 2 57.33 7.06 14.75
CA LEU A 2 56.47 7.34 13.57
C LEU A 2 55.53 6.20 13.17
N TYR A 3 56.00 4.94 13.18
CA TYR A 3 55.15 3.80 12.80
C TYR A 3 53.96 3.60 13.74
N LEU A 4 54.13 3.92 15.03
CA LEU A 4 53.06 3.84 16.03
C LEU A 4 51.99 4.92 15.76
N SER A 5 52.40 6.15 15.44
CA SER A 5 51.47 7.23 15.10
C SER A 5 50.70 6.96 13.81
N TYR A 6 51.33 6.36 12.79
CA TYR A 6 50.63 5.94 11.57
C TYR A 6 49.60 4.83 11.84
N GLY A 7 49.95 3.86 12.69
CA GLY A 7 49.02 2.80 13.10
C GLY A 7 47.79 3.35 13.84
N ILE A 8 47.97 4.33 14.72
CA ILE A 8 46.87 4.99 15.43
C ILE A 8 45.97 5.77 14.46
N LEU A 9 46.55 6.52 13.50
CA LEU A 9 45.79 7.25 12.50
C LEU A 9 44.99 6.33 11.58
N LEU A 10 45.61 5.25 11.10
CA LEU A 10 44.93 4.22 10.29
C LEU A 10 43.84 3.52 11.08
N GLY A 11 44.08 3.19 12.35
CA GLY A 11 43.09 2.60 13.25
C GLY A 11 41.91 3.53 13.48
N ALA A 12 42.16 4.79 13.79
CA ALA A 12 41.12 5.81 13.96
C ALA A 12 40.31 6.04 12.68
N PHE A 13 40.96 6.07 11.52
CA PHE A 13 40.30 6.17 10.22
C PHE A 13 39.43 4.94 9.93
N CYS A 14 39.93 3.73 10.20
CA CYS A 14 39.19 2.49 10.00
C CYS A 14 37.98 2.40 10.93
N LEU A 15 38.15 2.73 12.21
CA LEU A 15 37.05 2.80 13.18
C LEU A 15 36.00 3.85 12.77
N ARG A 16 36.45 5.03 12.33
CA ARG A 16 35.56 6.08 11.81
C ARG A 16 34.80 5.62 10.58
N TYR A 17 35.46 4.93 9.67
CA TYR A 17 34.84 4.37 8.46
C TYR A 17 33.78 3.33 8.81
N LEU A 18 34.09 2.38 9.70
CA LEU A 18 33.14 1.37 10.17
C LEU A 18 31.93 2.01 10.87
N TYR A 19 32.18 2.98 11.75
CA TYR A 19 31.12 3.70 12.45
C TYR A 19 30.17 4.44 11.50
N VAL A 20 30.74 5.17 10.53
CA VAL A 20 29.94 5.87 9.51
C VAL A 20 29.16 4.85 8.68
N ARG A 21 29.77 3.74 8.26
CA ARG A 21 29.11 2.69 7.49
C ARG A 21 27.91 2.08 8.24
N GLU A 22 28.01 1.83 9.53
CA GLU A 22 26.87 1.35 10.33
C GLU A 22 25.74 2.38 10.37
N GLN A 23 26.04 3.67 10.56
CA GLN A 23 25.03 4.72 10.52
C GLN A 23 24.31 4.78 9.16
N TRP A 24 25.03 4.66 8.05
CA TRP A 24 24.43 4.59 6.72
C TRP A 24 23.48 3.41 6.57
N LEU A 25 23.88 2.22 7.05
CA LEU A 25 23.03 1.04 7.01
C LEU A 25 21.76 1.24 7.86
N HIS A 26 21.89 1.75 9.08
CA HIS A 26 20.73 2.04 9.94
C HIS A 26 19.76 3.05 9.30
N GLN A 27 20.29 4.09 8.65
CA GLN A 27 19.46 5.06 7.91
C GLN A 27 18.74 4.40 6.74
N GLN A 28 19.42 3.57 5.95
CA GLN A 28 18.79 2.83 4.85
C GLN A 28 17.70 1.87 5.34
N TYR A 29 17.93 1.14 6.43
CA TYR A 29 16.91 0.27 7.02
C TYR A 29 15.72 1.07 7.56
N ALA A 30 15.97 2.22 8.21
CA ALA A 30 14.90 3.09 8.70
C ALA A 30 14.08 3.69 7.55
N GLU A 31 14.73 4.14 6.47
CA GLU A 31 14.07 4.65 5.28
C GLU A 31 13.26 3.57 4.57
N LEU A 32 13.82 2.36 4.41
CA LEU A 32 13.12 1.23 3.83
C LEU A 32 11.91 0.83 4.68
N ASN A 33 12.06 0.75 6.00
CA ASN A 33 10.95 0.47 6.90
C ASN A 33 9.88 1.56 6.85
N ALA A 34 10.26 2.83 6.78
CA ALA A 34 9.31 3.94 6.64
C ALA A 34 8.57 3.87 5.30
N ARG A 35 9.27 3.53 4.20
CA ARG A 35 8.64 3.32 2.88
C ARG A 35 7.69 2.13 2.90
N ILE A 36 8.08 1.01 3.51
CA ILE A 36 7.23 -0.18 3.68
C ILE A 36 6.00 0.18 4.52
N GLN A 37 6.18 0.87 5.65
CA GLN A 37 5.07 1.31 6.50
C GLN A 37 4.15 2.30 5.77
N ALA A 38 4.69 3.20 4.95
CA ALA A 38 3.90 4.13 4.15
C ALA A 38 3.13 3.42 3.03
N MET A 39 3.69 2.36 2.43
CA MET A 39 2.96 1.49 1.50
C MET A 39 1.87 0.69 2.22
N GLN A 40 2.18 0.11 3.38
CA GLN A 40 1.23 -0.64 4.22
C GLN A 40 0.12 0.25 4.76
N ALA A 41 0.40 1.50 5.15
CA ALA A 41 -0.59 2.44 5.67
C ALA A 41 -1.69 2.80 4.66
N ARG A 42 -1.46 2.57 3.36
CA ARG A 42 -2.49 2.75 2.31
C ARG A 42 -3.60 1.72 2.37
N ILE A 43 -3.43 0.61 3.10
CA ILE A 43 -4.53 -0.28 3.47
C ILE A 43 -4.42 -0.53 4.96
N HIS A 44 -5.38 -0.02 5.74
CA HIS A 44 -5.43 -0.31 7.17
C HIS A 44 -5.35 -1.84 7.43
N PRO A 45 -4.37 -2.35 8.19
CA PRO A 45 -4.25 -3.78 8.48
C PRO A 45 -5.56 -4.38 9.01
N HIS A 46 -6.29 -3.58 9.79
CA HIS A 46 -7.62 -3.90 10.30
C HIS A 46 -8.67 -4.12 9.20
N PHE A 47 -8.65 -3.34 8.11
CA PHE A 47 -9.53 -3.55 6.95
C PHE A 47 -9.31 -4.94 6.33
N LEU A 48 -8.05 -5.37 6.23
CA LEU A 48 -7.70 -6.67 5.65
C LEU A 48 -8.22 -7.83 6.51
N PHE A 49 -7.97 -7.79 7.82
CA PHE A 49 -8.49 -8.81 8.74
C PHE A 49 -10.02 -8.88 8.72
N ASN A 50 -10.70 -7.73 8.73
CA ASN A 50 -12.15 -7.69 8.69
C ASN A 50 -12.73 -8.19 7.36
N SER A 51 -12.08 -7.84 6.25
CA SER A 51 -12.51 -8.30 4.92
C SER A 51 -12.36 -9.81 4.79
N LEU A 52 -11.26 -10.38 5.31
CA LEU A 52 -11.07 -11.83 5.35
C LEU A 52 -12.10 -12.53 6.24
N ASN A 53 -12.37 -12.00 7.44
CA ASN A 53 -13.39 -12.57 8.33
C ASN A 53 -14.79 -12.54 7.69
N ASN A 54 -15.12 -11.47 6.96
CA ASN A 54 -16.37 -11.40 6.20
C ASN A 54 -16.42 -12.46 5.11
N VAL A 55 -15.35 -12.63 4.32
CA VAL A 55 -15.25 -13.70 3.31
C VAL A 55 -15.45 -15.06 3.97
N VAL A 56 -14.77 -15.34 5.09
CA VAL A 56 -14.90 -16.61 5.82
C VAL A 56 -16.35 -16.86 6.25
N SER A 57 -17.03 -15.84 6.77
CA SER A 57 -18.45 -15.96 7.16
C SER A 57 -19.37 -16.18 5.94
N LEU A 58 -19.00 -15.62 4.79
CA LEU A 58 -19.79 -15.67 3.57
C LEU A 58 -19.66 -17.02 2.85
N ILE A 59 -18.53 -17.72 2.97
CA ILE A 59 -18.31 -19.06 2.37
C ILE A 59 -19.43 -20.03 2.75
N ALA A 60 -19.95 -19.97 3.99
CA ALA A 60 -21.00 -20.87 4.47
C ALA A 60 -22.40 -20.50 3.97
N ILE A 61 -22.61 -19.26 3.51
CA ILE A 61 -23.93 -18.71 3.15
C ILE A 61 -24.08 -18.61 1.63
N ASP A 62 -23.04 -18.07 0.96
CA ASP A 62 -23.01 -17.77 -0.46
C ASP A 62 -21.55 -17.91 -0.98
N PRO A 63 -21.14 -19.12 -1.39
CA PRO A 63 -19.78 -19.41 -1.84
C PRO A 63 -19.36 -18.58 -3.05
N ASP A 64 -20.27 -18.36 -4.01
CA ASP A 64 -20.00 -17.63 -5.25
C ASP A 64 -19.70 -16.15 -4.95
N LYS A 65 -20.47 -15.55 -4.04
CA LYS A 65 -20.22 -14.18 -3.59
C LYS A 65 -18.94 -14.07 -2.77
N ALA A 66 -18.62 -15.08 -1.96
CA ALA A 66 -17.36 -15.14 -1.22
C ALA A 66 -16.14 -15.21 -2.15
N GLU A 67 -16.22 -16.00 -3.22
CA GLU A 67 -15.17 -16.06 -4.25
C GLU A 67 -14.97 -14.69 -4.93
N SER A 68 -16.06 -14.05 -5.37
CA SER A 68 -16.00 -12.73 -6.01
C SER A 68 -15.41 -11.65 -5.09
N MET A 69 -15.76 -11.70 -3.80
CA MET A 69 -15.20 -10.80 -2.78
C MET A 69 -13.71 -11.06 -2.55
N LEU A 70 -13.27 -12.32 -2.53
CA LEU A 70 -11.86 -12.68 -2.38
C LEU A 70 -11.02 -12.22 -3.58
N ILE A 71 -11.54 -12.35 -4.81
CA ILE A 71 -10.91 -11.85 -6.03
C ILE A 71 -10.76 -10.31 -5.96
N SER A 72 -11.80 -9.62 -5.53
CA SER A 72 -11.79 -8.15 -5.39
C SER A 72 -10.78 -7.69 -4.32
N LEU A 73 -10.72 -8.40 -3.19
CA LEU A 73 -9.74 -8.14 -2.13
C LEU A 73 -8.31 -8.35 -2.62
N SER A 74 -8.06 -9.41 -3.38
CA SER A 74 -6.75 -9.67 -4.00
C SER A 74 -6.31 -8.57 -4.97
N ARG A 75 -7.24 -8.06 -5.79
CA ARG A 75 -6.97 -6.94 -6.72
C ARG A 75 -6.61 -5.65 -5.98
N LEU A 76 -7.36 -5.30 -4.93
CA LEU A 76 -7.07 -4.14 -4.10
C LEU A 76 -5.73 -4.26 -3.38
N PHE A 77 -5.45 -5.43 -2.81
CA PHE A 77 -4.18 -5.69 -2.15
C PHE A 77 -3.02 -5.56 -3.13
N ARG A 78 -3.12 -6.15 -4.32
CA ARG A 78 -2.12 -6.00 -5.38
C ARG A 78 -1.91 -4.53 -5.77
N ALA A 79 -2.97 -3.73 -5.85
CA ALA A 79 -2.85 -2.29 -6.13
C ALA A 79 -2.12 -1.52 -5.02
N SER A 80 -2.26 -1.92 -3.75
CA SER A 80 -1.58 -1.25 -2.63
C SER A 80 -0.07 -1.45 -2.54
N PHE A 81 0.45 -2.57 -3.07
CA PHE A 81 1.90 -2.80 -3.16
C PHE A 81 2.54 -2.27 -4.44
N GLN A 82 1.74 -1.74 -5.37
CA GLN A 82 2.32 -1.11 -6.55
C GLN A 82 2.96 0.23 -6.14
N GLU A 83 4.11 0.53 -6.73
CA GLU A 83 4.72 1.85 -6.62
C GLU A 83 3.73 2.92 -7.05
N LEU A 84 3.87 4.13 -6.49
CA LEU A 84 3.09 5.31 -6.90
C LEU A 84 3.29 5.56 -8.40
N LYS A 85 2.36 5.05 -9.18
CA LYS A 85 2.26 5.33 -10.60
C LYS A 85 1.02 6.19 -10.85
N LEU A 86 1.10 6.97 -11.91
CA LEU A 86 -0.06 7.65 -12.45
C LEU A 86 -0.94 6.60 -13.15
N VAL A 87 -2.19 6.51 -12.72
CA VAL A 87 -3.23 5.70 -13.35
C VAL A 87 -4.30 6.63 -13.93
N SER A 88 -5.08 6.12 -14.88
CA SER A 88 -6.21 6.89 -15.38
C SER A 88 -7.25 7.07 -14.26
N LEU A 89 -7.96 8.20 -14.28
CA LEU A 89 -9.08 8.44 -13.36
C LEU A 89 -10.14 7.34 -13.47
N HIS A 90 -10.31 6.77 -14.66
CA HIS A 90 -11.14 5.58 -14.86
C HIS A 90 -10.68 4.37 -14.02
N GLU A 91 -9.40 4.00 -14.08
CA GLU A 91 -8.86 2.88 -13.30
C GLU A 91 -8.99 3.12 -11.80
N GLU A 92 -8.76 4.35 -11.35
CA GLU A 92 -8.91 4.71 -9.94
C GLU A 92 -10.39 4.64 -9.48
N ILE A 93 -11.33 5.07 -10.30
CA ILE A 93 -12.78 4.94 -10.01
C ILE A 93 -13.17 3.47 -9.91
N GLU A 94 -12.71 2.62 -10.84
CA GLU A 94 -12.99 1.19 -10.79
C GLU A 94 -12.38 0.51 -9.55
N LEU A 95 -11.20 0.95 -9.13
CA LEU A 95 -10.58 0.49 -7.89
C LEU A 95 -11.39 0.93 -6.65
N SER A 96 -11.86 2.18 -6.64
CA SER A 96 -12.69 2.74 -5.56
C SER A 96 -14.04 2.05 -5.46
N LYS A 97 -14.65 1.67 -6.59
CA LYS A 97 -15.87 0.83 -6.62
C LYS A 97 -15.64 -0.54 -6.00
N GLN A 98 -14.53 -1.20 -6.34
CA GLN A 98 -14.20 -2.50 -5.75
C GLN A 98 -14.01 -2.38 -4.23
N TYR A 99 -13.36 -1.32 -3.77
CA TYR A 99 -13.21 -1.04 -2.34
C TYR A 99 -14.56 -0.87 -1.64
N LEU A 100 -15.43 -0.01 -2.19
CA LEU A 100 -16.75 0.25 -1.62
C LEU A 100 -17.66 -0.97 -1.67
N MET A 101 -17.50 -1.86 -2.65
CA MET A 101 -18.24 -3.13 -2.71
C MET A 101 -17.86 -4.06 -1.56
N ILE A 102 -16.57 -4.15 -1.20
CA ILE A 102 -16.11 -4.92 -0.03
C ILE A 102 -16.67 -4.32 1.27
N GLU A 103 -16.60 -3.00 1.38
CA GLU A 103 -17.17 -2.24 2.50
C GLU A 103 -18.69 -2.40 2.60
N GLN A 104 -19.40 -2.50 1.48
CA GLN A 104 -20.84 -2.69 1.46
C GLN A 104 -21.26 -4.08 1.95
N VAL A 105 -20.46 -5.12 1.68
CA VAL A 105 -20.69 -6.44 2.28
C VAL A 105 -20.54 -6.38 3.81
N ARG A 106 -19.58 -5.58 4.31
CA ARG A 106 -19.38 -5.39 5.76
C ARG A 106 -20.49 -4.58 6.42
N LEU A 107 -20.85 -3.46 5.80
CA LEU A 107 -21.74 -2.46 6.39
C LEU A 107 -23.22 -2.73 6.07
N GLY A 108 -23.49 -3.63 5.12
CA GLY A 108 -24.84 -3.94 4.66
C GLY A 108 -25.59 -2.68 4.23
N GLU A 109 -26.83 -2.53 4.70
CA GLU A 109 -27.68 -1.39 4.37
C GLU A 109 -27.21 -0.05 4.95
N ARG A 110 -26.22 -0.05 5.86
CA ARG A 110 -25.69 1.18 6.46
C ARG A 110 -24.84 1.98 5.49
N LEU A 111 -24.29 1.35 4.45
CA LEU A 111 -23.51 2.01 3.41
C LEU A 111 -24.36 2.18 2.15
N LYS A 112 -24.67 3.44 1.82
CA LYS A 112 -25.31 3.83 0.57
C LYS A 112 -24.31 4.62 -0.26
N VAL A 113 -24.04 4.15 -1.46
CA VAL A 113 -23.08 4.76 -2.37
C VAL A 113 -23.83 5.34 -3.56
N ASP A 114 -23.61 6.63 -3.83
CA ASP A 114 -24.16 7.35 -4.99
C ASP A 114 -23.01 7.89 -5.83
N TRP A 115 -22.91 7.44 -7.09
CA TRP A 115 -21.84 7.82 -8.01
C TRP A 115 -22.33 8.91 -8.97
N LYS A 116 -21.89 10.15 -8.76
CA LYS A 116 -22.19 11.29 -9.65
C LYS A 116 -20.99 11.58 -10.55
N ILE A 117 -20.93 10.92 -11.71
CA ILE A 117 -19.85 11.08 -12.69
C ILE A 117 -20.42 11.74 -13.95
N GLU A 118 -20.07 13.02 -14.16
CA GLU A 118 -20.52 13.81 -15.31
C GLU A 118 -19.60 13.70 -16.54
N LEU A 119 -18.41 13.13 -16.36
CA LEU A 119 -17.39 12.98 -17.39
C LEU A 119 -17.63 11.73 -18.25
N SER A 120 -17.39 11.83 -19.56
CA SER A 120 -17.47 10.67 -20.46
C SER A 120 -16.33 9.67 -20.22
N PRO A 121 -16.51 8.37 -20.57
CA PRO A 121 -15.46 7.35 -20.42
C PRO A 121 -14.15 7.69 -21.13
N VAL A 122 -14.20 8.46 -22.22
CA VAL A 122 -13.00 8.91 -22.94
C VAL A 122 -12.27 9.99 -22.15
N GLN A 123 -12.98 10.95 -21.57
CA GLN A 123 -12.40 12.00 -20.74
C GLN A 123 -11.77 11.42 -19.45
N LEU A 124 -12.43 10.43 -18.83
CA LEU A 124 -11.90 9.75 -17.65
C LEU A 124 -10.57 9.01 -17.90
N LYS A 125 -10.31 8.58 -19.15
CA LYS A 125 -9.05 7.93 -19.52
C LYS A 125 -7.92 8.91 -19.81
N GLN A 126 -8.24 10.17 -20.10
CA GLN A 126 -7.26 11.22 -20.40
C GLN A 126 -6.71 11.89 -19.14
N ILE A 127 -7.48 11.89 -18.06
CA ILE A 127 -7.06 12.43 -16.77
C ILE A 127 -6.26 11.35 -16.03
N THR A 128 -5.06 11.69 -15.59
CA THR A 128 -4.20 10.80 -14.80
C THR A 128 -4.03 11.33 -13.38
N ILE A 129 -4.09 10.43 -12.42
CA ILE A 129 -3.94 10.72 -10.99
C ILE A 129 -3.07 9.65 -10.32
N PRO A 130 -2.43 9.94 -9.18
CA PRO A 130 -1.72 8.92 -8.42
C PRO A 130 -2.65 7.79 -8.00
N LEU A 131 -2.17 6.55 -8.08
CA LEU A 131 -2.90 5.38 -7.60
C LEU A 131 -3.22 5.49 -6.09
N LEU A 132 -4.45 5.13 -5.70
CA LEU A 132 -4.99 5.22 -4.33
C LEU A 132 -5.23 6.65 -3.84
N THR A 133 -5.60 7.56 -4.73
CA THR A 133 -5.98 8.95 -4.37
C THR A 133 -7.44 9.07 -3.97
N LEU A 134 -8.35 8.31 -4.59
CA LEU A 134 -9.81 8.44 -4.36
C LEU A 134 -10.32 7.53 -3.24
N GLN A 135 -9.45 6.73 -2.61
CA GLN A 135 -9.85 5.89 -1.47
C GLN A 135 -10.57 6.74 -0.40
N PRO A 136 -11.71 6.27 0.14
CA PRO A 136 -12.37 6.92 1.28
C PRO A 136 -11.49 6.99 2.53
#